data_AF-A0A8T4SJD9-F1
#
_entry.id   AF-A0A8T4SJD9-F1
#
_cell.length_a   1.000
_cell.length_b   1.000
_cell.length_c   1.000
_cell.angle_alpha   90.00
_cell.angle_beta   90.00
_cell.angle_gamma   90.00
#
_symmetry.space_group_name_H-M   'P 1'
#
loop_
_entity.id
_entity.type
_entity.pdbx_description
1 polymer ?
#
loop_
_entity_poly.entity_id
_entity_poly.type
_entity_poly.pdbx_seq_one_letter_code
_entity_poly.pdbx_strand_id
1 'polypeptide(L)'
;MSERSEALTRIPMFIIGSIAVFLFKIVARLASLLNLVYTFIANRRNEKLAYFCNLFCAFQYRFERYINFTANKNDSFQNMNKGLDPLDMEEW
;
A
#
# COMPACT_ATOMS: atom_id res chain seq x y z
N MET A 1 -21.55 -1.81 13.54
CA MET A 1 -21.61 -0.33 13.40
C MET A 1 -22.64 -0.01 12.33
N SER A 2 -23.37 1.10 12.43
CA SER A 2 -24.16 1.56 11.29
C SER A 2 -23.24 2.10 10.20
N GLU A 3 -23.63 2.00 8.93
CA GLU A 3 -22.87 2.52 7.77
C GLU A 3 -22.49 3.99 7.93
N ARG A 4 -23.36 4.79 8.58
CA ARG A 4 -23.10 6.19 8.92
C ARG A 4 -21.95 6.37 9.91
N SER A 5 -21.88 5.51 10.92
CA SER A 5 -20.79 5.54 11.91
C SER A 5 -19.45 5.14 11.29
N GLU A 6 -19.46 4.27 10.28
CA GLU A 6 -18.26 3.85 9.56
C GLU A 6 -17.78 4.91 8.56
N ALA A 7 -18.69 5.58 7.87
CA ALA A 7 -18.35 6.73 7.04
C ALA A 7 -17.68 7.84 7.88
N LEU A 8 -18.19 8.11 9.09
CA LEU A 8 -17.62 9.10 10.01
C LEU A 8 -16.20 8.77 10.47
N THR A 9 -15.87 7.49 10.70
CA THR A 9 -14.50 7.09 11.09
C THR A 9 -13.53 7.10 9.91
N ARG A 10 -14.03 6.94 8.69
CA ARG A 10 -13.23 7.00 7.46
C ARG A 10 -12.79 8.41 7.09
N ILE A 11 -13.55 9.45 7.41
CA ILE A 11 -13.18 10.86 7.12
C ILE A 11 -11.82 11.26 7.74
N PRO A 12 -11.58 11.11 9.06
CA PRO A 12 -10.27 11.46 9.63
C PRO A 12 -9.16 10.53 9.14
N MET A 13 -9.46 9.24 8.94
CA MET A 13 -8.50 8.29 8.34
C MET A 13 -8.14 8.69 6.91
N PHE A 14 -9.08 9.21 6.14
CA PHE A 14 -8.84 9.68 4.78
C PHE A 14 -7.88 10.87 4.80
N ILE A 15 -8.15 11.87 5.65
CA ILE A 15 -7.35 13.10 5.70
C ILE A 15 -5.93 12.79 6.20
N ILE A 16 -5.80 12.17 7.36
CA ILE A 16 -4.49 11.92 7.99
C ILE A 16 -3.74 10.81 7.23
N GLY A 17 -4.44 9.73 6.89
CA GLY A 17 -3.86 8.60 6.18
C GLY A 17 -3.38 8.96 4.79
N SER A 18 -4.11 9.78 4.04
CA SER A 18 -3.67 10.19 2.70
C SER A 18 -2.40 11.04 2.73
N ILE A 19 -2.21 11.89 3.75
CA ILE A 19 -0.97 12.66 3.94
C ILE A 19 0.21 11.71 4.21
N ALA A 20 0.03 10.75 5.13
CA ALA A 20 1.07 9.77 5.43
C ALA A 20 1.41 8.91 4.21
N VAL A 21 0.39 8.36 3.52
CA VAL A 21 0.55 7.58 2.29
C VAL A 21 1.28 8.38 1.22
N PHE A 22 0.96 9.66 1.07
CA PHE A 22 1.64 10.53 0.11
C PHE A 22 3.14 10.67 0.40
N LEU A 23 3.53 10.89 1.66
CA LEU A 23 4.94 10.98 2.06
C LEU A 23 5.68 9.66 1.81
N PHE A 24 5.10 8.53 2.20
CA PHE A 24 5.70 7.22 1.97
C PHE A 24 5.76 6.84 0.49
N LYS A 25 4.81 7.30 -0.33
CA LYS A 25 4.81 7.10 -1.78
C LYS A 25 6.02 7.75 -2.46
N ILE A 26 6.46 8.91 -1.96
CA ILE A 26 7.69 9.55 -2.45
C ILE A 26 8.89 8.64 -2.15
N VAL A 27 9.01 8.13 -0.92
CA VAL A 27 10.09 7.23 -0.51
C VAL A 27 10.07 5.93 -1.32
N ALA A 28 8.89 5.31 -1.50
CA ALA A 28 8.75 4.09 -2.28
C ALA A 28 9.10 4.28 -3.76
N ARG A 29 8.76 5.44 -4.35
CA ARG A 29 9.16 5.79 -5.73
C ARG A 29 10.67 5.99 -5.87
N LEU A 30 11.31 6.60 -4.89
CA LEU A 30 12.77 6.73 -4.87
C LEU A 30 13.43 5.35 -4.72
N ALA A 31 12.91 4.51 -3.82
CA ALA A 31 13.38 3.14 -3.62
C ALA A 31 13.23 2.27 -4.89
N SER A 32 12.11 2.39 -5.61
CA SER A 32 11.89 1.66 -6.85
C SER A 32 12.82 2.14 -7.96
N LEU A 33 13.04 3.46 -8.07
CA LEU A 33 13.99 4.04 -9.03
C LEU A 33 15.43 3.58 -8.74
N LEU A 34 15.85 3.58 -7.48
CA LEU A 34 17.15 3.07 -7.07
C LEU A 34 17.30 1.57 -7.36
N ASN A 35 16.26 0.78 -7.08
CA ASN A 35 16.26 -0.66 -7.39
C ASN A 35 16.32 -0.91 -8.90
N LEU A 36 15.66 -0.07 -9.70
CA LEU A 36 15.71 -0.13 -11.16
C LEU A 36 17.13 0.14 -11.65
N VAL A 37 17.75 1.26 -11.25
CA VAL A 37 19.14 1.59 -11.62
C VAL A 37 20.11 0.49 -11.17
N TYR A 38 19.95 -0.02 -9.94
CA TYR A 38 20.76 -1.12 -9.43
C TYR A 38 20.61 -2.39 -10.28
N THR A 39 19.39 -2.74 -10.67
CA THR A 39 19.12 -3.93 -11.48
C THR A 39 19.74 -3.81 -12.87
N PHE A 40 19.68 -2.62 -13.49
CA PHE A 40 20.33 -2.36 -14.78
C PHE A 40 21.85 -2.50 -14.71
N ILE A 41 22.50 -2.04 -13.64
CA ILE A 41 23.97 -2.08 -13.52
C ILE A 41 24.47 -3.44 -13.05
N ALA A 42 23.83 -4.02 -12.04
CA ALA A 42 24.30 -5.24 -11.37
C ALA A 42 23.71 -6.53 -11.96
N ASN A 43 22.82 -6.43 -12.96
CA ASN A 43 22.04 -7.53 -13.55
C ASN A 43 21.36 -8.44 -12.50
N ARG A 44 21.07 -7.87 -11.32
CA ARG A 44 20.42 -8.57 -10.21
C ARG A 44 19.52 -7.59 -9.46
N ARG A 45 18.37 -8.08 -9.01
CA ARG A 45 17.43 -7.30 -8.22
C ARG A 45 17.90 -7.22 -6.77
N ASN A 46 17.76 -6.05 -6.13
CA ASN A 46 17.90 -5.97 -4.69
C ASN A 46 16.59 -6.44 -4.04
N GLU A 47 16.61 -7.64 -3.47
CA GLU A 47 15.41 -8.29 -2.91
C GLU A 47 14.78 -7.47 -1.77
N LYS A 48 15.59 -6.80 -0.95
CA LYS A 48 15.09 -5.98 0.17
C LYS A 48 14.33 -4.76 -0.32
N LEU A 49 14.88 -4.06 -1.32
CA LEU A 49 14.22 -2.91 -1.94
C LEU A 49 12.95 -3.33 -2.68
N ALA A 50 13.00 -4.45 -3.41
CA ALA A 50 11.84 -4.99 -4.10
C ALA A 50 10.72 -5.39 -3.13
N TYR A 51 11.07 -6.06 -2.02
CA TYR A 51 10.14 -6.44 -0.97
C TYR A 51 9.51 -5.23 -0.30
N PHE A 52 10.31 -4.21 0.05
CA PHE A 52 9.80 -2.96 0.60
C PHE A 52 8.80 -2.27 -0.35
N CYS A 53 9.13 -2.19 -1.64
CA CYS A 53 8.22 -1.61 -2.64
C CYS A 53 6.91 -2.41 -2.74
N ASN A 54 6.99 -3.74 -2.70
CA ASN A 54 5.81 -4.61 -2.70
C ASN A 54 4.93 -4.38 -1.45
N LEU A 55 5.52 -4.35 -0.25
CA LEU A 55 4.80 -4.04 0.99
C LEU A 55 4.08 -2.70 0.93
N PHE A 56 4.76 -1.67 0.41
CA PHE A 56 4.16 -0.36 0.26
C PHE A 56 2.99 -0.37 -0.73
N CYS A 57 3.13 -1.04 -1.87
CA CYS A 57 2.03 -1.21 -2.83
C CYS A 57 0.84 -1.95 -2.23
N ALA A 58 1.07 -3.01 -1.45
CA ALA A 58 0.02 -3.74 -0.73
C ALA A 58 -0.73 -2.84 0.25
N PHE A 59 0.01 -2.07 1.04
CA PHE A 59 -0.54 -1.13 1.99
C PHE A 59 -1.39 -0.04 1.29
N GLN A 60 -0.86 0.58 0.24
CA GLN A 60 -1.56 1.63 -0.51
C GLN A 60 -2.87 1.07 -1.11
N TYR A 61 -2.83 -0.12 -1.70
CA TYR A 61 -4.00 -0.78 -2.27
C TYR A 61 -5.10 -1.03 -1.22
N ARG A 62 -4.75 -1.62 -0.07
CA ARG A 62 -5.71 -1.87 1.02
C ARG A 62 -6.28 -0.58 1.58
N PHE A 63 -5.44 0.45 1.74
CA PHE A 63 -5.87 1.76 2.22
C PHE A 63 -6.87 2.41 1.27
N GLU A 64 -6.57 2.44 -0.02
CA GLU A 64 -7.48 2.99 -1.03
C GLU A 64 -8.79 2.21 -1.11
N ARG A 65 -8.77 0.87 -1.01
CA ARG A 65 -10.00 0.07 -0.98
C ARG A 65 -10.90 0.40 0.22
N TYR A 66 -10.29 0.53 1.40
CA TYR A 66 -11.02 0.86 2.62
C TYR A 66 -11.62 2.27 2.55
N ILE A 67 -10.86 3.27 2.08
CA ILE A 67 -11.34 4.64 1.94
C ILE A 67 -12.44 4.76 0.87
N ASN A 68 -12.30 4.08 -0.27
CA ASN A 68 -13.22 4.20 -1.41
C ASN A 68 -14.48 3.34 -1.27
N PHE A 69 -14.75 2.77 -0.09
CA PHE A 69 -15.92 1.92 0.14
C PHE A 69 -15.98 0.66 -0.74
N THR A 70 -14.83 0.19 -1.22
CA THR A 70 -14.73 -1.08 -1.97
C THR A 70 -14.33 -2.26 -1.07
N ALA A 71 -14.15 -2.01 0.22
CA ALA A 71 -14.01 -3.00 1.28
C ALA A 71 -14.70 -2.51 2.57
N ASN A 72 -15.36 -3.42 3.28
CA ASN A 72 -16.01 -3.15 4.57
C ASN A 72 -15.09 -3.36 5.78
N LYS A 73 -13.85 -3.80 5.58
CA LYS A 73 -12.91 -4.07 6.66
C LYS A 73 -11.61 -3.29 6.47
N ASN A 74 -11.17 -2.61 7.53
CA ASN A 74 -9.88 -1.91 7.54
C ASN A 74 -8.74 -2.91 7.74
N ASP A 75 -8.36 -3.59 6.66
CA ASP A 75 -7.25 -4.54 6.68
C ASP A 75 -5.89 -3.85 6.44
N SER A 76 -5.88 -2.53 6.20
CA SER A 76 -4.71 -1.76 5.79
C SER A 76 -3.61 -1.74 6.85
N PHE A 77 -3.97 -1.42 8.09
CA PHE A 77 -2.99 -1.33 9.19
C PHE A 77 -2.68 -2.71 9.80
N GLN A 78 -3.63 -3.64 9.76
CA GLN A 78 -3.44 -4.99 10.32
C GLN A 78 -2.54 -5.86 9.45
N ASN A 79 -2.49 -5.61 8.14
CA ASN A 79 -1.73 -6.42 7.18
C ASN A 79 -0.60 -5.64 6.52
N MET A 80 -0.03 -4.63 7.19
CA MET A 80 1.11 -3.86 6.66
C MET A 80 2.34 -4.72 6.33
N ASN A 81 2.48 -5.87 6.99
CA ASN A 81 3.58 -6.81 6.78
C ASN A 81 3.31 -7.84 5.67
N LYS A 82 2.10 -7.83 5.08
CA LYS A 82 1.71 -8.77 4.02
C LYS A 82 1.79 -8.07 2.67
N GLY A 83 2.77 -8.47 1.86
CA GLY A 83 2.91 -8.03 0.47
C GLY A 83 1.75 -8.51 -0.41
N LEU A 84 1.70 -7.99 -1.64
CA LEU A 84 0.84 -8.53 -2.68
C LEU A 84 1.48 -9.79 -3.26
N ASP A 85 0.74 -10.89 -3.24
CA ASP A 85 1.04 -12.12 -3.97
C ASP A 85 0.51 -11.98 -5.41
N PRO A 86 1.19 -12.51 -6.46
CA PRO A 86 0.66 -12.56 -7.81
C PRO A 86 -0.78 -13.12 -7.93
N LEU A 87 -1.23 -13.95 -6.98
CA LEU A 87 -2.59 -14.52 -6.94
C LEU A 87 -3.63 -13.63 -6.22
N ASP A 88 -3.24 -12.52 -5.59
CA ASP A 88 -4.17 -11.63 -4.87
C ASP A 88 -5.17 -10.89 -5.79
N MET A 89 -5.08 -11.11 -7.12
CA MET A 89 -5.97 -10.56 -8.14
C MET A 89 -7.01 -11.59 -8.66
N GLU A 90 -6.95 -12.87 -8.24
CA GLU A 90 -7.84 -13.93 -8.76
C GLU A 90 -9.18 -14.05 -8.02
N GLU A 91 -9.34 -13.41 -6.86
CA GLU A 91 -10.60 -13.43 -6.11
C GLU A 91 -11.44 -12.19 -6.41
N TRP A 92 -12.07 -12.18 -7.59
CA TRP A 92 -13.23 -11.33 -7.92
C TRP A 92 -14.49 -12.17 -8.09
#